data_AF-A0AAV2KD81-F1
#
_entry.id   AF-A0AAV2KD81-F1
#
_cell.length_a   1.000
_cell.length_b   1.000
_cell.length_c   1.000
_cell.angle_alpha   90.00
_cell.angle_beta   90.00
_cell.angle_gamma   90.00
#
_symmetry.space_group_name_H-M   'P 1'
#
loop_
_entity.id
_entity.type
_entity.pdbx_description
1 polymer ?
#
loop_
_entity_poly.entity_id
_entity_poly.type
_entity_poly.pdbx_seq_one_letter_code
_entity_poly.pdbx_strand_id
1 'polypeptide(L)'
;MCLSSSEGSEEVQSRSKLLCLLDAVTDALVWAIGKTGLSFREQYTRLAHLLMLLSHIRHASNKGMDHLHCMKMKNMVPLYDLLLEMLDAHIMHNSRLPRPAPRPETQGRPASPPPASAAPPSASWTPSEEAMHPAAETIKAPQ
;
A
#
# COMPACT_ATOMS: atom_id res chain seq x y z
N MET A 1 -38.34 -25.98 12.19
CA MET A 1 -37.46 -26.66 11.21
C MET A 1 -36.16 -25.86 11.15
N CYS A 2 -35.09 -26.40 11.74
CA CYS A 2 -33.77 -25.78 11.81
C CYS A 2 -32.96 -26.20 10.57
N LEU A 3 -32.70 -25.28 9.64
CA LEU A 3 -31.87 -25.54 8.44
C LEU A 3 -30.47 -24.90 8.52
N SER A 4 -30.18 -24.12 9.57
CA SER A 4 -28.93 -23.34 9.65
C SER A 4 -27.66 -24.14 9.94
N SER A 5 -27.76 -25.46 10.18
CA SER A 5 -26.60 -26.29 10.54
C SER A 5 -25.86 -26.86 9.33
N SER A 6 -26.49 -26.95 8.15
CA SER A 6 -25.86 -27.50 6.94
C SER A 6 -25.11 -26.43 6.15
N GLU A 7 -25.68 -25.23 5.99
CA GLU A 7 -25.05 -24.11 5.25
C GLU A 7 -23.71 -23.70 5.86
N GLY A 8 -23.60 -23.62 7.19
CA GLY A 8 -22.35 -23.28 7.86
C GLY A 8 -21.23 -24.30 7.61
N SER A 9 -21.58 -25.58 7.41
CA SER A 9 -20.62 -26.64 7.09
C SER A 9 -20.12 -26.53 5.65
N GLU A 10 -21.01 -26.19 4.71
CA GLU A 10 -20.68 -26.01 3.29
C GLU A 10 -19.85 -24.74 3.04
N GLU A 11 -20.12 -23.65 3.76
CA GLU A 11 -19.31 -22.42 3.70
C GLU A 11 -17.88 -22.66 4.24
N VAL A 12 -17.75 -23.37 5.35
CA VAL A 12 -16.44 -23.74 5.91
C VAL A 12 -15.68 -24.67 4.96
N GLN A 13 -16.37 -25.62 4.33
CA GLN A 13 -15.74 -26.53 3.37
C GLN A 13 -15.31 -25.80 2.08
N SER A 14 -16.14 -24.89 1.56
CA SER A 14 -15.80 -24.09 0.37
C SER A 14 -14.64 -23.14 0.63
N ARG A 15 -14.59 -22.49 1.80
CA ARG A 15 -13.45 -21.69 2.26
C ARG A 15 -12.17 -22.53 2.35
N SER A 16 -12.27 -23.76 2.86
CA SER A 16 -11.13 -24.68 2.96
C SER A 16 -10.59 -25.07 1.57
N LYS A 17 -11.48 -25.37 0.62
CA LYS A 17 -11.13 -25.62 -0.78
C LYS A 17 -10.44 -24.41 -1.43
N LEU A 18 -10.94 -23.19 -1.15
CA LEU A 18 -10.35 -21.95 -1.65
C LEU A 18 -8.92 -21.74 -1.11
N LEU A 19 -8.69 -21.94 0.18
CA LEU A 19 -7.35 -21.81 0.76
C LEU A 19 -6.38 -22.83 0.16
N CYS A 20 -6.81 -24.08 -0.02
CA CYS A 20 -6.00 -25.11 -0.68
C CYS A 20 -5.64 -24.73 -2.12
N LEU A 21 -6.57 -24.13 -2.87
CA LEU A 21 -6.29 -23.63 -4.22
C LEU A 21 -5.28 -22.48 -4.20
N LEU A 22 -5.37 -21.56 -3.24
CA LEU A 22 -4.42 -20.46 -3.08
C LEU A 22 -3.01 -20.98 -2.74
N ASP A 23 -2.91 -22.01 -1.90
CA ASP A 23 -1.64 -22.68 -1.60
C ASP A 23 -1.05 -23.32 -2.87
N ALA A 24 -1.86 -24.06 -3.63
CA ALA A 24 -1.42 -24.66 -4.89
C ALA A 24 -0.95 -23.63 -5.93
N VAL A 25 -1.62 -22.48 -6.03
CA VAL A 25 -1.18 -21.36 -6.88
C VAL A 25 0.13 -20.76 -6.38
N THR A 26 0.30 -20.64 -5.06
CA THR A 26 1.53 -20.14 -4.44
C THR A 26 2.70 -21.07 -4.72
N ASP A 27 2.50 -22.39 -4.59
CA ASP A 27 3.49 -23.40 -4.93
C ASP A 27 3.88 -23.34 -6.42
N ALA A 28 2.89 -23.22 -7.31
CA ALA A 28 3.13 -23.08 -8.74
C ALA A 28 3.91 -21.79 -9.08
N LEU A 29 3.63 -20.68 -8.38
CA LEU A 29 4.38 -19.42 -8.53
C LEU A 29 5.81 -19.57 -8.06
N VAL A 30 6.06 -20.16 -6.89
CA VAL A 30 7.41 -20.42 -6.38
C VAL A 30 8.18 -21.30 -7.35
N TRP A 31 7.57 -22.38 -7.85
CA TRP A 31 8.17 -23.26 -8.85
C TRP A 31 8.53 -22.51 -10.14
N ALA A 32 7.61 -21.68 -10.65
CA ALA A 32 7.86 -20.89 -11.86
C ALA A 32 8.98 -19.85 -11.66
N ILE A 33 9.08 -19.24 -10.48
CA ILE A 33 10.18 -18.34 -10.11
C ILE A 33 11.49 -19.12 -9.98
N GLY A 34 11.47 -20.31 -9.38
CA GLY A 34 12.66 -21.15 -9.21
C GLY A 34 13.28 -21.58 -10.55
N LYS A 35 12.47 -21.73 -11.60
CA LYS A 35 12.96 -22.01 -12.96
C LYS A 35 13.88 -20.93 -13.54
N THR A 36 13.88 -19.71 -13.01
CA THR A 36 14.75 -18.63 -13.50
C THR A 36 16.15 -18.65 -12.88
N GLY A 37 16.49 -19.66 -12.07
CA GLY A 37 17.83 -19.82 -11.48
C GLY A 37 18.09 -18.94 -10.25
N LEU A 38 17.05 -18.41 -9.61
CA LEU A 38 17.15 -17.59 -8.40
C LEU A 38 17.43 -18.47 -7.16
N SER A 39 18.20 -17.95 -6.20
CA SER A 39 18.33 -18.59 -4.88
C SER A 39 16.99 -18.62 -4.14
N PHE A 40 16.80 -19.54 -3.18
CA PHE A 40 15.57 -19.62 -2.40
C PHE A 40 15.17 -18.27 -1.79
N ARG A 41 16.13 -17.53 -1.22
CA ARG A 41 15.86 -16.20 -0.64
C ARG A 41 15.29 -15.24 -1.68
N GLU A 42 15.90 -15.18 -2.85
CA GLU A 42 15.44 -14.31 -3.94
C GLU A 42 14.09 -14.75 -4.51
N GLN A 43 13.81 -16.05 -4.56
CA GLN A 43 12.51 -16.57 -4.98
C GLN A 43 11.39 -16.04 -4.07
N TYR A 44 11.56 -16.15 -2.74
CA TYR A 44 10.58 -15.64 -1.78
C TYR A 44 10.49 -14.12 -1.76
N THR A 45 11.62 -13.40 -1.94
CA THR A 45 11.60 -11.94 -2.12
C THR A 45 10.79 -11.54 -3.36
N ARG A 46 11.01 -12.21 -4.49
CA ARG A 46 10.26 -11.95 -5.73
C ARG A 46 8.78 -12.27 -5.57
N LEU A 47 8.44 -13.39 -4.92
CA LEU A 47 7.05 -13.73 -4.59
C LEU A 47 6.39 -12.63 -3.75
N ALA A 48 7.06 -12.16 -2.69
CA ALA A 48 6.54 -11.10 -1.84
C ALA A 48 6.26 -9.80 -2.62
N HIS A 49 7.16 -9.40 -3.53
CA HIS A 49 6.94 -8.24 -4.39
C HIS A 49 5.74 -8.42 -5.34
N LEU A 50 5.56 -9.62 -5.90
CA LEU A 50 4.40 -9.92 -6.76
C LEU A 50 3.08 -9.84 -5.97
N LEU A 51 3.03 -10.41 -4.76
CA LEU A 51 1.86 -10.32 -3.90
C LEU A 51 1.60 -8.88 -3.43
N MET A 52 2.65 -8.11 -3.16
CA MET A 52 2.53 -6.68 -2.84
C MET A 52 1.93 -5.88 -4.00
N LEU A 53 2.29 -6.21 -5.23
CA LEU A 53 1.71 -5.57 -6.41
C LEU A 53 0.19 -5.79 -6.51
N LEU A 54 -0.32 -6.95 -6.08
CA LEU A 54 -1.77 -7.19 -6.02
C LEU A 54 -2.49 -6.21 -5.08
N SER A 55 -1.83 -5.79 -3.99
CA SER A 55 -2.36 -4.76 -3.09
C SER A 55 -2.49 -3.41 -3.81
N HIS A 56 -1.48 -3.03 -4.60
CA HIS A 56 -1.52 -1.80 -5.40
C HIS A 56 -2.62 -1.86 -6.46
N ILE A 57 -2.76 -3.00 -7.15
CA ILE A 57 -3.81 -3.21 -8.17
C ILE A 57 -5.20 -3.08 -7.53
N ARG A 58 -5.42 -3.68 -6.36
CA ARG A 58 -6.68 -3.53 -5.61
C ARG A 58 -6.94 -2.06 -5.23
N HIS A 59 -5.93 -1.34 -4.76
CA HIS A 59 -6.07 0.07 -4.41
C HIS A 59 -6.43 0.94 -5.62
N ALA A 60 -5.75 0.73 -6.75
CA ALA A 60 -6.02 1.43 -8.00
C ALA A 60 -7.43 1.12 -8.54
N SER A 61 -7.84 -0.16 -8.48
CA SER A 61 -9.20 -0.60 -8.85
C SER A 61 -10.27 0.08 -8.00
N ASN A 62 -10.10 0.12 -6.67
CA ASN A 62 -11.03 0.81 -5.78
C ASN A 62 -11.16 2.29 -6.14
N LYS A 63 -10.04 2.99 -6.38
CA LYS A 63 -10.06 4.40 -6.81
C LYS A 63 -10.74 4.60 -8.16
N GLY A 64 -10.47 3.73 -9.13
CA GLY A 64 -11.12 3.78 -10.44
C GLY A 64 -12.63 3.57 -10.33
N MET A 65 -13.04 2.67 -9.45
CA MET A 65 -14.44 2.36 -9.19
C MET A 65 -15.18 3.50 -8.48
N ASP A 66 -14.56 4.16 -7.50
CA ASP A 66 -15.09 5.39 -6.89
C ASP A 66 -15.28 6.49 -7.94
N HIS A 67 -14.31 6.63 -8.85
CA HIS A 67 -14.40 7.58 -9.96
C HIS A 67 -15.54 7.24 -10.91
N LEU A 68 -15.67 5.98 -11.34
CA LEU A 68 -16.77 5.51 -12.18
C LEU A 68 -18.13 5.72 -11.53
N HIS A 69 -18.24 5.49 -10.22
CA HIS A 69 -19.45 5.78 -9.46
C HIS A 69 -19.80 7.27 -9.50
N CYS A 70 -18.82 8.16 -9.34
CA CYS A 70 -19.03 9.60 -9.46
C CYS A 70 -19.43 10.00 -10.89
N MET A 71 -18.87 9.36 -11.92
CA MET A 71 -19.24 9.61 -13.30
C MET A 71 -20.65 9.10 -13.63
N LYS A 72 -21.07 7.96 -13.08
CA LYS A 72 -22.45 7.45 -13.13
C LYS A 72 -23.43 8.48 -12.57
N MET A 73 -23.16 9.00 -11.38
CA MET A 73 -24.02 10.01 -10.72
C MET A 73 -24.11 11.34 -11.49
N LYS A 74 -23.12 11.62 -12.35
CA LYS A 74 -23.10 12.81 -13.21
C LYS A 74 -23.69 12.55 -14.61
N ASN A 75 -24.24 11.36 -14.87
CA ASN A 75 -24.71 10.91 -16.18
C ASN A 75 -23.67 11.06 -17.30
N MET A 76 -22.37 11.08 -16.96
CA MET A 76 -21.29 11.36 -17.92
C MET A 76 -20.81 10.10 -18.67
N VAL A 77 -21.32 8.91 -18.32
CA VAL A 77 -20.80 7.65 -18.85
C VAL A 77 -21.94 6.76 -19.36
N PRO A 78 -21.91 6.36 -20.64
CA PRO A 78 -22.66 5.21 -21.12
C PRO A 78 -21.92 3.93 -20.69
N LEU A 79 -22.39 3.27 -19.63
CA LEU A 79 -21.96 1.94 -19.22
C LEU A 79 -22.94 0.91 -19.76
N TYR A 80 -22.45 -0.28 -20.14
CA TYR A 80 -23.31 -1.43 -20.42
C TYR A 80 -24.07 -1.84 -19.15
N ASP A 81 -25.33 -2.27 -19.27
CA ASP A 81 -26.20 -2.61 -18.13
C ASP A 81 -25.53 -3.57 -17.12
N LEU A 82 -24.81 -4.59 -17.61
CA LEU A 82 -24.05 -5.53 -16.78
C LEU A 82 -22.92 -4.86 -15.98
N LEU A 83 -22.20 -3.90 -16.59
CA LEU A 83 -21.13 -3.19 -15.88
C LEU A 83 -21.69 -2.27 -14.81
N LEU A 84 -22.89 -1.71 -15.03
CA LEU A 84 -23.59 -0.90 -14.05
C LEU A 84 -24.02 -1.75 -12.84
N GLU A 85 -24.55 -2.95 -13.10
CA GLU A 85 -24.93 -3.90 -12.06
C GLU A 85 -23.71 -4.35 -11.23
N MET A 86 -22.59 -4.64 -11.88
CA MET A 86 -21.33 -4.97 -11.19
C MET A 86 -20.80 -3.81 -10.34
N LEU A 87 -20.92 -2.58 -10.83
CA LEU A 87 -20.53 -1.38 -10.10
C LEU A 87 -21.42 -1.21 -8.85
N ASP A 88 -22.73 -1.39 -8.98
CA ASP A 88 -23.68 -1.26 -7.87
C ASP A 88 -23.49 -2.32 -6.80
N ALA A 89 -23.27 -3.58 -7.20
CA ALA A 89 -22.95 -4.67 -6.28
C ALA A 89 -21.69 -4.35 -5.44
N HIS A 90 -20.66 -3.76 -6.06
CA HIS A 90 -19.44 -3.38 -5.35
C HIS A 90 -19.69 -2.29 -4.30
N ILE A 91 -20.43 -1.23 -4.65
CA ILE A 91 -20.76 -0.13 -3.72
C ILE A 91 -21.60 -0.65 -2.54
N MET A 92 -22.56 -1.55 -2.82
CA MET A 92 -23.39 -2.20 -1.79
C MET A 92 -22.60 -3.13 -0.86
N HIS A 93 -21.49 -3.69 -1.32
CA HIS A 93 -20.64 -4.57 -0.52
C HIS A 93 -19.62 -3.78 0.31
N ASN A 94 -19.00 -2.74 -0.25
CA ASN A 94 -18.03 -1.91 0.48
C ASN A 94 -18.66 -1.05 1.58
N SER A 95 -19.94 -0.66 1.43
CA SER A 95 -20.69 0.07 2.46
C SER A 95 -21.01 -0.77 3.71
N ARG A 96 -20.92 -2.11 3.62
CA ARG A 96 -21.13 -3.04 4.74
C ARG A 96 -19.86 -3.33 5.54
N LEU A 97 -18.69 -2.91 5.06
CA LEU A 97 -17.46 -2.97 5.84
C LEU A 97 -17.46 -1.77 6.82
N PRO A 98 -17.38 -2.00 8.14
CA PRO A 98 -17.26 -0.91 9.10
C PRO A 98 -16.00 -0.11 8.77
N ARG A 99 -16.19 1.15 8.35
CA ARG A 99 -15.11 2.12 8.28
C ARG A 99 -14.45 2.17 9.68
N PRO A 100 -13.13 1.97 9.82
CA PRO A 100 -12.47 2.23 11.10
C PRO A 100 -12.83 3.65 11.53
N ALA A 101 -13.49 3.76 12.68
CA ALA A 101 -13.90 5.05 13.22
C ALA A 101 -12.69 5.99 13.29
N PRO A 102 -12.83 7.28 12.92
CA PRO A 102 -11.78 8.24 13.19
C PRO A 102 -11.47 8.19 14.68
N ARG A 103 -10.21 7.94 15.02
CA ARG A 103 -9.74 8.00 16.41
C ARG A 103 -10.12 9.38 16.95
N PRO A 104 -10.83 9.50 18.07
CA PRO A 104 -11.01 10.80 18.69
C PRO A 104 -9.62 11.29 19.08
N GLU A 105 -9.28 12.45 18.55
CA GLU A 105 -8.09 13.19 18.91
C GLU A 105 -8.31 13.62 20.36
N THR A 106 -7.71 12.89 21.29
CA THR A 106 -7.80 13.18 22.72
C THR A 106 -7.17 14.54 22.96
N GLN A 107 -8.04 15.54 23.07
CA GLN A 107 -7.78 16.87 23.56
C GLN A 107 -7.24 16.76 24.99
N GLY A 108 -5.93 16.70 25.12
CA GLY A 108 -5.20 16.58 26.39
C GLY A 108 -3.98 17.48 26.33
N ARG A 109 -4.19 18.75 26.68
CA ARG A 109 -3.15 19.77 26.84
C ARG A 109 -2.57 19.65 28.26
N PRO A 110 -1.28 19.35 28.46
CA PRO A 110 -0.56 19.87 29.62
C PRO A 110 0.18 21.14 29.17
N ALA A 111 -0.03 22.22 29.91
CA ALA A 111 0.65 23.49 29.71
C ALA A 111 2.17 23.34 29.88
N SER A 112 2.93 23.71 28.85
CA SER A 112 4.37 23.97 28.94
C SER A 112 4.61 25.48 29.14
N PRO A 113 5.55 25.90 30.01
CA PRO A 113 5.81 27.31 30.30
C PRO A 113 6.55 28.00 29.13
N PRO A 114 6.49 29.34 29.01
CA PRO A 114 7.06 30.06 27.88
C PRO A 114 8.58 30.23 28.01
N PRO A 115 9.36 30.18 26.91
CA PRO A 115 10.74 30.64 26.92
C PRO A 115 10.81 32.17 26.77
N ALA A 116 11.82 32.73 27.44
CA ALA A 116 12.06 34.15 27.65
C ALA A 116 12.32 34.97 26.37
N SER A 117 11.89 36.22 26.41
CA SER A 117 12.24 37.27 25.44
C SER A 117 13.44 38.06 25.96
N ALA A 118 14.59 37.97 25.27
CA ALA A 118 15.66 38.96 25.29
C ALA A 118 16.56 38.78 24.04
N ALA A 119 16.68 39.85 23.25
CA ALA A 119 17.47 40.05 22.01
C ALA A 119 19.01 39.94 22.24
N PRO A 120 19.95 40.09 21.26
CA PRO A 120 19.86 40.72 19.92
C PRO A 120 20.56 39.97 18.74
N PRO A 121 20.57 40.50 17.50
CA PRO A 121 20.99 39.78 16.29
C PRO A 121 22.46 40.04 15.92
N SER A 122 23.16 39.06 15.37
CA SER A 122 24.45 39.25 14.68
C SER A 122 24.77 38.08 13.73
N ALA A 123 25.40 38.43 12.61
CA ALA A 123 26.00 37.60 11.57
C ALA A 123 25.08 37.08 10.45
N SER A 124 24.86 37.99 9.50
CA SER A 124 24.68 37.74 8.06
C SER A 124 25.75 36.81 7.49
N TRP A 125 25.37 35.66 6.92
CA TRP A 125 26.24 34.85 6.06
C TRP A 125 25.56 34.68 4.69
N THR A 126 26.22 35.19 3.64
CA THR A 126 25.87 35.04 2.22
C THR A 126 26.65 33.87 1.60
N PRO A 127 26.13 33.17 0.58
CA PRO A 127 26.90 32.20 -0.17
C PRO A 127 27.65 32.90 -1.33
N SER A 128 28.87 32.48 -1.63
CA SER A 128 29.50 32.75 -2.93
C SER A 128 30.42 31.61 -3.31
N GLU A 129 30.17 31.13 -4.53
CA GLU A 129 30.98 30.20 -5.30
C GLU A 129 32.36 30.76 -5.61
N GLU A 130 33.25 29.82 -5.94
CA GLU A 130 34.28 29.88 -6.98
C GLU A 130 35.75 29.83 -6.54
N ALA A 131 36.52 29.08 -7.36
CA ALA A 131 37.97 28.93 -7.45
C ALA A 131 38.63 27.98 -6.41
N MET A 132 39.53 27.04 -6.73
CA MET A 132 40.26 26.65 -7.95
C MET A 132 41.21 25.51 -7.51
N HIS A 133 41.19 24.35 -8.17
CA HIS A 133 42.32 23.39 -8.17
C HIS A 133 43.40 23.92 -9.12
N PRO A 134 44.73 23.65 -8.99
CA PRO A 134 45.28 22.27 -8.97
C PRO A 134 46.67 22.03 -8.31
N ALA A 135 47.14 20.78 -8.40
CA ALA A 135 48.55 20.29 -8.39
C ALA A 135 49.35 20.37 -7.07
N ALA A 136 50.29 19.48 -6.69
CA ALA A 136 50.81 18.20 -7.18
C ALA A 136 51.69 17.57 -6.05
N GLU A 137 51.87 16.26 -6.12
CA GLU A 137 53.08 15.46 -5.79
C GLU A 137 53.69 15.41 -4.36
N THR A 138 54.11 14.18 -3.99
CA THR A 138 55.40 13.84 -3.34
C THR A 138 55.33 13.11 -1.97
N ILE A 139 55.69 11.82 -2.06
CA ILE A 139 56.46 10.96 -1.13
C ILE A 139 55.80 10.45 0.15
N LYS A 140 55.64 9.12 0.23
CA LYS A 140 55.60 8.35 1.48
C LYS A 140 56.41 7.05 1.36
N ALA A 141 57.55 7.01 2.04
CA ALA A 141 58.11 5.80 2.65
C ALA A 141 57.84 5.92 4.17
N PRO A 142 57.66 4.83 4.94
CA PRO A 142 58.83 4.03 5.34
C PRO A 142 58.55 2.53 5.57
N GLN A 143 59.66 1.82 5.85
CA GLN A 143 59.88 0.44 6.31
C GLN A 143 60.18 -0.57 5.20
#